data_AF-Q1QTF7-F1
#
_entry.id   AF-Q1QTF7-F1
#
_cell.length_a   1.000
_cell.length_b   1.000
_cell.length_c   1.000
_cell.angle_alpha   90.00
_cell.angle_beta   90.00
_cell.angle_gamma   90.00
#
_symmetry.space_group_name_H-M   'P 1'
#
loop_
_entity.id
_entity.type
_entity.pdbx_description
1 polymer ?
#
loop_
_entity_poly.entity_id
_entity_poly.type
_entity_poly.pdbx_seq_one_letter_code
_entity_poly.pdbx_strand_id
1 'polypeptide(L)'
;MEVDIHFYCPCGAVIEETLPVPPPDLMAEQHSDSRTEYFDSAICDGCGKDFDVEVSNTYCAADVTVAGAVDLSFDVRDLPEEDDVSWIIQSTQQFEEFTEVIQGVVALAETSVPAHADRTLRNMLYVQTVTAVEAYLSSAFIHAVLNSEELIQRLVESDPELAKQKFSLKEIFTQWEGLRITVGKYLKALIFHDLRKIKPMFKDVLGIEFPDIPWLFQAVLIRHDCVHRNGLDKDGNRREITKTQIMDLARSSADFVSQIDQELRCLVYGNTST
;
A
#
# COMPACT_ATOMS: atom_id res chain seq x y z
N MET A 1 11.33 -2.26 -13.98
CA MET A 1 10.84 -3.44 -14.74
C MET A 1 11.94 -3.88 -15.68
N GLU A 2 12.14 -5.18 -15.79
CA GLU A 2 13.02 -5.80 -16.78
C GLU A 2 12.22 -6.83 -17.58
N VAL A 3 12.67 -7.13 -18.79
CA VAL A 3 12.08 -8.18 -19.62
C VAL A 3 13.17 -9.15 -20.04
N ASP A 4 12.92 -10.43 -19.81
CA ASP A 4 13.76 -11.50 -20.34
C ASP A 4 13.21 -11.93 -21.68
N ILE A 5 14.03 -11.85 -22.72
CA ILE A 5 13.68 -12.29 -24.06
C ILE A 5 14.37 -13.62 -24.34
N HIS A 6 13.62 -14.54 -24.95
CA HIS A 6 14.14 -15.83 -25.41
C HIS A 6 13.61 -16.09 -26.82
N PHE A 7 14.51 -16.22 -27.79
CA PHE A 7 14.14 -16.52 -29.17
C PHE A 7 15.23 -17.32 -29.91
N TYR A 8 14.84 -17.92 -31.03
CA TYR A 8 15.74 -18.66 -31.90
C TYR A 8 16.22 -17.80 -33.06
N CYS A 9 17.52 -17.79 -33.27
CA CYS A 9 18.12 -17.32 -34.51
C CYS A 9 17.83 -18.32 -35.65
N PRO A 10 17.63 -17.88 -36.91
CA PRO A 10 17.49 -18.79 -38.06
C PRO A 10 18.66 -19.78 -38.26
N CYS A 11 19.83 -19.53 -37.66
CA CYS A 11 20.95 -20.47 -37.67
C CYS A 11 20.82 -21.60 -36.62
N GLY A 12 19.76 -21.59 -35.81
CA GLY A 12 19.47 -22.57 -34.76
C GLY A 12 20.09 -22.26 -33.39
N ALA A 13 20.78 -21.13 -33.23
CA ALA A 13 21.28 -20.69 -31.92
C ALA A 13 20.15 -20.07 -31.10
N VAL A 14 20.19 -20.29 -29.78
CA VAL A 14 19.29 -19.65 -28.81
C VAL A 14 19.91 -18.33 -28.39
N ILE A 15 19.08 -17.30 -28.29
CA ILE A 15 19.45 -15.99 -27.79
C ILE A 15 18.59 -15.71 -26.56
N GLU A 16 19.26 -15.44 -25.44
CA GLU A 16 18.67 -15.06 -24.17
C GLU A 16 19.30 -13.73 -23.73
N GLU A 17 18.47 -12.73 -23.48
CA GLU A 17 18.94 -11.41 -23.06
C GLU A 17 17.93 -10.77 -22.10
N THR A 18 18.43 -9.96 -21.17
CA THR A 18 17.61 -9.21 -20.21
C THR A 18 17.70 -7.74 -20.54
N LEU A 19 16.56 -7.09 -20.75
CA LEU A 19 16.48 -5.71 -21.21
C LEU A 19 15.63 -4.87 -20.23
N PRO A 20 15.96 -3.59 -20.04
CA PRO A 20 15.15 -2.71 -19.22
C PRO A 20 13.82 -2.38 -19.92
N VAL A 21 12.74 -2.33 -19.16
CA VAL A 21 11.43 -1.86 -19.65
C VAL A 21 11.23 -0.42 -19.17
N PRO A 22 11.14 0.57 -20.09
CA PRO A 22 10.92 1.96 -19.69
C PRO A 22 9.54 2.11 -19.04
N PRO A 23 9.37 2.99 -18.04
CA PRO A 23 8.04 3.28 -17.50
C PRO A 23 7.15 3.92 -18.59
N PRO A 24 5.82 3.71 -18.56
CA PRO A 24 4.92 4.43 -19.46
C PRO A 24 4.94 5.93 -19.14
N ASP A 25 4.58 6.78 -20.11
CA ASP A 25 4.45 8.21 -19.85
C ASP A 25 3.23 8.46 -18.95
N LEU A 26 3.47 8.59 -17.65
CA LEU A 26 2.44 8.83 -16.63
C LEU A 26 1.74 10.19 -16.76
N MET A 27 2.27 11.09 -17.59
CA MET A 27 1.68 12.40 -17.85
C MET A 27 0.78 12.39 -19.10
N ALA A 28 0.69 11.27 -19.82
CA ALA A 28 -0.12 11.14 -21.02
C ALA A 28 -1.62 11.16 -20.68
N GLU A 29 -2.36 12.07 -21.31
CA GLU A 29 -3.81 12.25 -21.12
C GLU A 29 -4.64 11.09 -21.71
N GLN A 30 -4.08 10.34 -22.67
CA GLN A 30 -4.73 9.20 -23.32
C GLN A 30 -3.84 7.96 -23.28
N HIS A 31 -4.45 6.78 -23.21
CA HIS A 31 -3.71 5.50 -23.20
C HIS A 31 -2.80 5.34 -24.43
N SER A 32 -3.24 5.75 -25.61
CA SER A 32 -2.44 5.69 -26.86
C SER A 32 -1.14 6.47 -26.76
N ASP A 33 -1.12 7.51 -25.94
CA ASP A 33 -0.03 8.47 -25.84
C ASP A 33 0.92 8.12 -24.68
N SER A 34 0.57 7.09 -23.88
CA SER A 34 1.39 6.58 -22.78
C SER A 34 2.56 5.71 -23.22
N ARG A 35 2.64 5.40 -24.52
CA ARG A 35 3.60 4.46 -25.09
C ARG A 35 5.01 5.04 -25.02
N THR A 36 5.89 4.35 -24.29
CA THR A 36 7.33 4.59 -24.29
C THR A 36 8.05 3.42 -24.94
N GLU A 37 9.17 3.72 -25.60
CA GLU A 37 9.93 2.74 -26.40
C GLU A 37 11.40 2.76 -25.97
N TYR A 38 11.99 1.58 -25.90
CA TYR A 38 13.41 1.34 -25.69
C TYR A 38 13.91 0.42 -26.80
N PHE A 39 15.00 0.81 -27.46
CA PHE A 39 15.59 0.08 -28.57
C PHE A 39 16.96 -0.45 -28.16
N ASP A 40 17.19 -1.74 -28.41
CA ASP A 40 18.47 -2.40 -28.17
C ASP A 40 18.80 -3.36 -29.32
N SER A 41 20.01 -3.92 -29.31
CA SER A 41 20.47 -4.87 -30.32
C SER A 41 20.99 -6.15 -29.68
N ALA A 42 20.39 -7.28 -30.04
CA ALA A 42 20.82 -8.61 -29.62
C ALA A 42 21.71 -9.25 -30.70
N ILE A 43 22.89 -9.75 -30.32
CA ILE A 43 23.85 -10.36 -31.26
C ILE A 43 23.83 -11.88 -31.11
N CYS A 44 23.66 -12.59 -32.21
CA CYS A 44 23.74 -14.05 -32.22
C CYS A 44 25.19 -14.55 -32.13
N ASP A 45 25.55 -15.22 -31.03
CA ASP A 45 26.89 -15.82 -30.86
C ASP A 45 27.26 -16.87 -31.92
N GLY A 46 26.27 -17.57 -32.49
CA GLY A 46 26.50 -18.60 -33.50
C GLY A 46 26.86 -18.09 -34.90
N CYS A 47 26.25 -16.99 -35.36
CA CYS A 47 26.43 -16.50 -36.74
C CYS A 47 26.78 -15.01 -36.85
N GLY A 48 26.88 -14.29 -35.73
CA GLY A 48 27.19 -12.86 -35.68
C GLY A 48 26.12 -11.97 -36.30
N LYS A 49 24.87 -12.44 -36.38
CA LYS A 49 23.75 -11.66 -36.90
C LYS A 49 23.18 -10.80 -35.77
N ASP A 50 22.99 -9.52 -36.07
CA ASP A 50 22.34 -8.56 -35.20
C ASP A 50 20.82 -8.61 -35.37
N PHE A 51 20.11 -8.52 -34.26
CA PHE A 51 18.66 -8.43 -34.18
C PHE A 51 18.26 -7.14 -33.48
N ASP A 52 17.41 -6.35 -34.13
CA ASP A 52 16.84 -5.15 -33.53
C ASP A 52 15.72 -5.57 -32.57
N VAL A 53 15.87 -5.19 -31.30
CA VAL A 53 14.90 -5.44 -30.24
C VAL A 53 14.22 -4.12 -29.87
N GLU A 54 12.89 -4.11 -29.95
CA GLU A 54 12.04 -3.00 -29.53
C GLU A 54 11.23 -3.44 -28.31
N VAL A 55 11.45 -2.78 -27.18
CA VAL A 55 10.67 -2.93 -25.95
C VAL A 55 9.74 -1.73 -25.85
N SER A 56 8.43 -1.97 -25.83
CA SER A 56 7.43 -0.92 -25.67
C SER A 56 6.65 -1.11 -24.38
N ASN A 57 6.27 -0.01 -23.73
CA ASN A 57 5.46 -0.07 -22.52
C ASN A 57 4.33 0.95 -22.56
N THR A 58 3.16 0.54 -22.08
CA THR A 58 1.94 1.35 -21.99
C THR A 58 1.34 1.19 -20.59
N TYR A 59 0.27 1.91 -20.28
CA TYR A 59 -0.44 1.71 -19.00
C TYR A 59 -0.99 0.29 -18.79
N CYS A 60 -1.24 -0.47 -19.86
CA CYS A 60 -1.86 -1.79 -19.77
C CYS A 60 -0.88 -2.96 -19.89
N ALA A 61 0.17 -2.82 -20.69
CA ALA A 61 1.11 -3.91 -20.92
C ALA A 61 2.46 -3.41 -21.48
N ALA A 62 3.52 -4.16 -21.15
CA ALA A 62 4.78 -4.14 -21.86
C ALA A 62 4.79 -5.22 -22.96
N ASP A 63 5.35 -4.89 -24.11
CA ASP A 63 5.40 -5.75 -25.28
C ASP A 63 6.81 -5.69 -25.90
N VAL A 64 7.26 -6.81 -26.46
CA VAL A 64 8.58 -6.91 -27.09
C VAL A 64 8.44 -7.40 -28.52
N THR A 65 9.05 -6.66 -29.44
CA THR A 65 9.16 -7.03 -30.85
C THR A 65 10.62 -7.22 -31.23
N VAL A 66 10.94 -8.38 -31.82
CA VAL A 66 12.28 -8.68 -32.36
C VAL A 66 12.17 -8.99 -33.85
N ALA A 67 12.76 -8.14 -34.69
CA ALA A 67 12.64 -8.28 -36.14
C ALA A 67 13.38 -9.53 -36.65
N GLY A 68 12.63 -10.52 -37.16
CA GLY A 68 13.19 -11.73 -37.76
C GLY A 68 13.57 -12.83 -36.77
N ALA A 69 13.12 -12.73 -35.52
CA ALA A 69 13.16 -13.80 -34.54
C ALA A 69 12.22 -14.96 -34.93
N VAL A 70 12.60 -16.18 -34.58
CA VAL A 70 11.74 -17.37 -34.67
C VAL A 70 11.35 -17.76 -33.25
N ASP A 71 10.05 -17.92 -33.02
CA ASP A 71 9.48 -18.37 -31.73
C ASP A 71 9.92 -17.50 -30.54
N LEU A 72 9.61 -16.20 -30.60
CA LEU A 72 9.88 -15.25 -29.54
C LEU A 72 8.95 -15.50 -28.34
N SER A 73 9.55 -15.72 -27.19
CA SER A 73 8.89 -15.69 -25.88
C SER A 73 9.57 -14.65 -25.00
N PHE A 74 8.80 -13.92 -24.21
CA PHE A 74 9.36 -12.99 -23.24
C PHE A 74 8.60 -13.07 -21.92
N ASP A 75 9.29 -12.76 -20.83
CA ASP A 75 8.72 -12.67 -19.49
C ASP A 75 9.08 -11.33 -18.86
N VAL A 76 8.08 -10.58 -18.43
CA VAL A 76 8.26 -9.25 -17.84
C VAL A 76 8.38 -9.43 -16.33
N ARG A 77 9.55 -9.09 -15.79
CA ARG A 77 9.81 -9.08 -14.36
C ARG A 77 9.63 -7.67 -13.81
N ASP A 78 8.65 -7.54 -12.92
CA ASP A 78 8.62 -6.41 -11.99
C ASP A 78 9.78 -6.60 -11.00
N LEU A 79 10.92 -5.95 -11.28
CA LEU A 79 11.90 -5.72 -10.22
C LEU A 79 11.17 -5.00 -9.09
N PRO A 80 11.13 -5.57 -7.87
CA PRO A 80 10.59 -4.86 -6.74
C PRO A 80 11.44 -3.60 -6.55
N GLU A 81 10.81 -2.42 -6.63
CA GLU A 81 11.40 -1.24 -6.02
C GLU A 81 11.60 -1.58 -4.52
N GLU A 82 12.83 -1.91 -4.14
CA GLU A 82 13.17 -2.37 -2.78
C GLU A 82 12.84 -1.33 -1.68
N ASP A 83 12.56 -0.09 -2.05
CA ASP A 83 12.51 1.01 -1.09
C ASP A 83 11.17 1.21 -0.40
N ASP A 84 10.07 0.69 -0.94
CA ASP A 84 8.79 1.24 -0.54
C ASP A 84 8.22 0.61 0.74
N VAL A 85 8.43 -0.70 0.95
CA VAL A 85 7.86 -1.44 2.11
C VAL A 85 8.87 -1.68 3.23
N SER A 86 10.16 -1.49 2.94
CA SER A 86 11.29 -1.76 3.85
C SER A 86 11.15 -1.02 5.18
N TRP A 87 10.83 0.29 5.15
CA TRP A 87 10.70 1.10 6.36
C TRP A 87 9.53 0.67 7.25
N ILE A 88 8.40 0.21 6.67
CA ILE A 88 7.23 -0.26 7.42
C ILE A 88 7.51 -1.62 8.07
N ILE A 89 8.26 -2.48 7.39
CA ILE A 89 8.65 -3.80 7.90
C ILE A 89 9.62 -3.66 9.09
N GLN A 90 10.46 -2.63 9.09
CA GLN A 90 11.49 -2.41 10.12
C GLN A 90 11.02 -1.58 11.32
N SER A 91 10.00 -0.73 11.16
CA SER A 91 9.55 0.14 12.25
C SER A 91 8.89 -0.67 13.36
N THR A 92 9.27 -0.42 14.61
CA THR A 92 8.63 -0.95 15.83
C THR A 92 8.02 0.15 16.69
N GLN A 93 8.00 1.39 16.18
CA GLN A 93 7.66 2.60 16.94
C GLN A 93 6.24 3.09 16.68
N GLN A 94 5.38 2.29 16.03
CA GLN A 94 4.03 2.71 15.62
C GLN A 94 3.22 3.28 16.78
N PHE A 95 3.27 2.64 17.94
CA PHE A 95 2.56 3.08 19.14
C PHE A 95 3.15 4.36 19.75
N GLU A 96 4.47 4.51 19.69
CA GLU A 96 5.19 5.69 20.18
C GLU A 96 4.88 6.90 19.30
N GLU A 97 4.95 6.76 17.98
CA GLU A 97 4.58 7.78 17.00
C GLU A 97 3.13 8.26 17.20
N PHE A 98 2.18 7.33 17.38
CA PHE A 98 0.79 7.66 17.69
C PHE A 98 0.69 8.48 18.99
N THR A 99 1.39 8.03 20.04
CA THR A 99 1.35 8.68 21.35
C THR A 99 1.88 10.11 21.29
N GLU A 100 2.99 10.34 20.59
CA GLU A 100 3.57 11.67 20.38
C GLU A 100 2.59 12.60 19.65
N VAL A 101 1.96 12.12 18.58
CA VAL A 101 0.96 12.90 17.84
C VAL A 101 -0.22 13.28 18.73
N ILE A 102 -0.76 12.35 19.52
CA ILE A 102 -1.89 12.63 20.41
C ILE A 102 -1.52 13.60 21.53
N GLN A 103 -0.32 13.49 22.10
CA GLN A 103 0.18 14.46 23.08
C GLN A 103 0.28 15.86 22.47
N GLY A 104 0.79 15.97 21.23
CA GLY A 104 0.81 17.21 20.47
C GLY A 104 -0.57 17.80 20.22
N VAL A 105 -1.54 16.96 19.83
CA VAL A 105 -2.95 17.38 19.66
C VAL A 105 -3.52 17.96 20.95
N VAL A 106 -3.32 17.27 22.07
CA VAL A 106 -3.79 17.71 23.39
C VAL A 106 -3.16 19.06 23.75
N ALA A 107 -1.84 19.21 23.63
CA ALA A 107 -1.15 20.46 23.94
C ALA A 107 -1.63 21.63 23.05
N LEU A 108 -1.80 21.41 21.74
CA LEU A 108 -2.29 22.43 20.82
C LEU A 108 -3.76 22.80 21.10
N ALA A 109 -4.59 21.85 21.54
CA ALA A 109 -5.98 22.12 21.93
C ALA A 109 -6.10 23.03 23.17
N GLU A 110 -5.05 23.12 23.98
CA GLU A 110 -4.98 24.02 25.14
C GLU A 110 -4.43 25.40 24.83
N THR A 111 -3.85 25.58 23.64
CA THR A 111 -3.21 26.84 23.25
C THR A 111 -4.26 27.91 22.92
N SER A 112 -4.00 29.14 23.34
CA SER A 112 -4.82 30.30 22.94
C SER A 112 -4.38 30.80 21.57
N VAL A 113 -5.33 30.93 20.65
CA VAL A 113 -5.10 31.48 19.32
C VAL A 113 -6.09 32.61 19.02
N PRO A 114 -5.79 33.52 18.08
CA PRO A 114 -6.74 34.53 17.64
C PRO A 114 -8.07 33.91 17.19
N ALA A 115 -9.19 34.58 17.48
CA ALA A 115 -10.54 34.05 17.22
C ALA A 115 -10.79 33.63 15.76
N HIS A 116 -10.12 34.26 14.79
CA HIS A 116 -10.24 33.90 13.37
C HIS A 116 -9.49 32.61 13.00
N ALA A 117 -8.52 32.18 13.81
CA ALA A 117 -7.71 30.98 13.61
C ALA A 117 -8.23 29.78 14.43
N ASP A 118 -8.97 30.02 15.51
CA ASP A 118 -9.48 29.00 16.45
C ASP A 118 -10.20 27.86 15.72
N ARG A 119 -11.13 28.19 14.82
CA ARG A 119 -11.87 27.17 14.05
C ARG A 119 -10.95 26.32 13.16
N THR A 120 -10.02 26.96 12.45
CA THR A 120 -9.09 26.26 11.57
C THR A 120 -8.23 25.30 12.38
N LEU A 121 -7.71 25.76 13.53
CA LEU A 121 -6.96 24.91 14.44
C LEU A 121 -7.80 23.70 14.88
N ARG A 122 -9.05 23.90 15.32
CA ARG A 122 -9.92 22.81 15.76
C ARG A 122 -10.19 21.77 14.68
N ASN A 123 -10.45 22.21 13.44
CA ASN A 123 -10.62 21.30 12.31
C ASN A 123 -9.35 20.48 12.07
N MET A 124 -8.18 21.13 12.08
CA MET A 124 -6.89 20.46 11.88
C MET A 124 -6.58 19.46 12.99
N LEU A 125 -6.84 19.82 14.26
CA LEU A 125 -6.63 18.92 15.39
C LEU A 125 -7.54 17.70 15.33
N TYR A 126 -8.82 17.89 14.99
CA TYR A 126 -9.76 16.79 14.82
C TYR A 126 -9.30 15.83 13.72
N VAL A 127 -8.91 16.37 12.57
CA VAL A 127 -8.36 15.57 11.46
C VAL A 127 -7.11 14.83 11.90
N GLN A 128 -6.18 15.51 12.58
CA GLN A 128 -4.92 14.91 13.02
C GLN A 128 -5.15 13.74 13.98
N THR A 129 -6.13 13.83 14.87
CA THR A 129 -6.47 12.71 15.77
C THR A 129 -6.92 11.47 14.99
N VAL A 130 -7.82 11.63 14.02
CA VAL A 130 -8.29 10.50 13.20
C VAL A 130 -7.16 9.96 12.32
N THR A 131 -6.37 10.84 11.70
CA THR A 131 -5.19 10.45 10.92
C THR A 131 -4.19 9.65 11.75
N ALA A 132 -3.97 9.99 13.02
CA ALA A 132 -3.08 9.24 13.89
C ALA A 132 -3.58 7.80 14.11
N VAL A 133 -4.89 7.61 14.32
CA VAL A 133 -5.49 6.27 14.42
C VAL A 133 -5.36 5.50 13.10
N GLU A 134 -5.68 6.14 11.97
CA GLU A 134 -5.54 5.53 10.63
C GLU A 134 -4.10 5.07 10.38
N ALA A 135 -3.12 5.94 10.66
CA ALA A 135 -1.71 5.66 10.48
C ALA A 135 -1.25 4.50 11.36
N TYR A 136 -1.63 4.49 12.64
CA TYR A 136 -1.33 3.39 13.56
C TYR A 136 -1.92 2.06 13.07
N LEU A 137 -3.21 2.02 12.75
CA LEU A 137 -3.85 0.78 12.29
C LEU A 137 -3.20 0.26 11.01
N SER A 138 -2.86 1.15 10.07
CA SER A 138 -2.19 0.79 8.83
C SER A 138 -0.79 0.24 9.08
N SER A 139 0.06 0.99 9.79
CA SER A 139 1.46 0.62 9.98
C SER A 139 1.59 -0.62 10.85
N ALA A 140 0.79 -0.74 11.93
CA ALA A 140 0.81 -1.89 12.81
C ALA A 140 0.31 -3.16 12.12
N PHE A 141 -0.77 -3.07 11.33
CA PHE A 141 -1.28 -4.23 10.56
C PHE A 141 -0.28 -4.69 9.50
N ILE A 142 0.26 -3.76 8.70
CA ILE A 142 1.25 -4.08 7.66
C ILE A 142 2.50 -4.69 8.29
N HIS A 143 3.03 -4.08 9.35
CA HIS A 143 4.20 -4.60 10.04
C HIS A 143 3.94 -6.01 10.59
N ALA A 144 2.81 -6.25 11.27
CA ALA A 144 2.48 -7.55 11.82
C ALA A 144 2.35 -8.62 10.74
N VAL A 145 1.57 -8.35 9.68
CA VAL A 145 1.35 -9.31 8.59
C VAL A 145 2.63 -9.59 7.84
N LEU A 146 3.34 -8.55 7.39
CA LEU A 146 4.54 -8.78 6.61
C LEU A 146 5.60 -9.51 7.42
N ASN A 147 5.72 -9.29 8.73
CA ASN A 147 6.69 -10.03 9.56
C ASN A 147 6.27 -11.46 9.98
N SER A 148 5.20 -12.03 9.41
CA SER A 148 4.79 -13.42 9.68
C SER A 148 4.22 -14.10 8.43
N GLU A 149 4.87 -15.19 7.98
CA GLU A 149 4.38 -16.02 6.88
C GLU A 149 2.98 -16.60 7.16
N GLU A 150 2.69 -16.94 8.41
CA GLU A 150 1.38 -17.45 8.84
C GLU A 150 0.29 -16.38 8.69
N LEU A 151 0.60 -15.13 9.02
CA LEU A 151 -0.33 -14.01 8.84
C LEU A 151 -0.50 -13.62 7.37
N ILE A 152 0.56 -13.72 6.56
CA ILE A 152 0.48 -13.58 5.10
C ILE A 152 -0.49 -14.62 4.54
N GLN A 153 -0.33 -15.89 4.93
CA GLN A 153 -1.21 -16.96 4.49
C GLN A 153 -2.67 -16.67 4.88
N ARG A 154 -2.93 -16.31 6.15
CA ARG A 154 -4.28 -15.97 6.62
C ARG A 154 -4.89 -14.81 5.84
N LEU A 155 -4.10 -13.78 5.51
CA LEU A 155 -4.56 -12.66 4.70
C LEU A 155 -4.96 -13.12 3.29
N VAL A 156 -4.11 -13.90 2.61
CA VAL A 156 -4.39 -14.39 1.25
C VAL A 156 -5.64 -15.28 1.21
N GLU A 157 -5.86 -16.09 2.26
CA GLU A 157 -7.02 -16.98 2.35
C GLU A 157 -8.33 -16.27 2.71
N SER A 158 -8.27 -15.15 3.44
CA SER A 158 -9.45 -14.45 3.94
C SER A 158 -9.84 -13.20 3.12
N ASP A 159 -8.89 -12.57 2.42
CA ASP A 159 -9.15 -11.35 1.68
C ASP A 159 -9.80 -11.63 0.30
N PRO A 160 -11.01 -11.09 0.03
CA PRO A 160 -11.73 -11.37 -1.21
C PRO A 160 -11.06 -10.85 -2.48
N GLU A 161 -10.21 -9.82 -2.41
CA GLU A 161 -9.52 -9.27 -3.59
C GLU A 161 -8.29 -10.11 -3.93
N LEU A 162 -7.52 -10.54 -2.92
CA LEU A 162 -6.39 -11.46 -3.13
C LEU A 162 -6.86 -12.82 -3.63
N ALA A 163 -7.97 -13.34 -3.10
CA ALA A 163 -8.55 -14.62 -3.53
C ALA A 163 -8.99 -14.67 -5.01
N LYS A 164 -9.13 -13.52 -5.69
CA LYS A 164 -9.47 -13.46 -7.12
C LYS A 164 -8.26 -13.68 -8.03
N GLN A 165 -7.04 -13.52 -7.52
CA GLN A 165 -5.83 -13.70 -8.32
C GLN A 165 -5.69 -15.18 -8.71
N LYS A 166 -5.35 -15.44 -9.98
CA LYS A 166 -5.19 -16.78 -10.54
C LYS A 166 -3.82 -16.90 -11.18
N PHE A 167 -3.16 -18.01 -10.91
CA PHE A 167 -1.84 -18.32 -11.46
C PHE A 167 -1.86 -19.73 -12.05
N SER A 168 -1.04 -19.96 -13.07
CA SER A 168 -0.78 -21.28 -13.62
C SER A 168 0.26 -22.02 -12.76
N LEU A 169 0.32 -23.36 -12.89
CA LEU A 169 1.26 -24.16 -12.10
C LEU A 169 2.74 -23.79 -12.35
N LYS A 170 3.08 -23.30 -13.56
CA LYS A 170 4.45 -22.87 -13.89
C LYS A 170 4.87 -21.59 -13.15
N GLU A 171 3.91 -20.76 -12.76
CA GLU A 171 4.16 -19.47 -12.09
C GLU A 171 4.28 -19.62 -10.57
N ILE A 172 3.96 -20.80 -9.99
CA ILE A 172 3.88 -20.99 -8.53
C ILE A 172 5.15 -20.55 -7.81
N PHE A 173 6.33 -20.96 -8.30
CA PHE A 173 7.59 -20.64 -7.61
C PHE A 173 7.91 -19.15 -7.68
N THR A 174 7.75 -18.52 -8.84
CA THR A 174 7.95 -17.07 -9.02
C THR A 174 6.99 -16.25 -8.17
N GLN A 175 5.71 -16.63 -8.13
CA GLN A 175 4.70 -15.93 -7.33
C GLN A 175 4.93 -16.13 -5.83
N TRP A 176 5.43 -17.30 -5.42
CA TRP A 176 5.79 -17.57 -4.04
C TRP A 176 6.95 -16.68 -3.58
N GLU A 177 8.01 -16.57 -4.37
CA GLU A 177 9.14 -15.68 -4.07
C GLU A 177 8.73 -14.20 -3.99
N GLY A 178 7.79 -13.77 -4.85
CA GLY A 178 7.27 -12.40 -4.88
C GLY A 178 6.10 -12.11 -3.92
N LEU A 179 5.55 -13.11 -3.23
CA LEU A 179 4.27 -13.00 -2.53
C LEU A 179 4.25 -11.87 -1.50
N ARG A 180 5.33 -11.78 -0.71
CA ARG A 180 5.48 -10.75 0.33
C ARG A 180 5.42 -9.33 -0.24
N ILE A 181 6.05 -9.11 -1.39
CA ILE A 181 6.05 -7.81 -2.09
C ILE A 181 4.63 -7.51 -2.61
N THR A 182 3.99 -8.48 -3.25
CA THR A 182 2.60 -8.36 -3.75
C THR A 182 1.64 -8.00 -2.63
N VAL A 183 1.73 -8.69 -1.49
CA VAL A 183 0.94 -8.40 -0.29
C VAL A 183 1.27 -7.02 0.28
N GLY A 184 2.56 -6.65 0.34
CA GLY A 184 2.98 -5.32 0.81
C GLY A 184 2.40 -4.19 -0.04
N LYS A 185 2.45 -4.30 -1.37
CA LYS A 185 1.84 -3.36 -2.32
C LYS A 185 0.32 -3.31 -2.13
N TYR A 186 -0.34 -4.46 -2.02
CA TYR A 186 -1.78 -4.55 -1.78
C TYR A 186 -2.19 -3.81 -0.51
N LEU A 187 -1.52 -4.09 0.62
CA LEU A 187 -1.85 -3.48 1.90
C LEU A 187 -1.61 -1.97 1.93
N LYS A 188 -0.55 -1.48 1.29
CA LYS A 188 -0.28 -0.04 1.15
C LYS A 188 -1.37 0.70 0.36
N ALA A 189 -1.97 0.03 -0.62
CA ALA A 189 -3.06 0.60 -1.41
C ALA A 189 -4.41 0.60 -0.67
N LEU A 190 -4.51 -0.04 0.50
CA LEU A 190 -5.74 -0.09 1.27
C LEU A 190 -6.07 1.24 1.94
N ILE A 191 -7.37 1.54 1.96
CA ILE A 191 -7.91 2.71 2.62
C ILE A 191 -8.25 2.35 4.07
N PHE A 192 -7.34 2.64 5.01
CA PHE A 192 -7.50 2.26 6.42
C PHE A 192 -8.59 3.02 7.19
N HIS A 193 -9.12 4.11 6.64
CA HIS A 193 -10.30 4.77 7.21
C HIS A 193 -11.64 4.10 6.85
N ASP A 194 -11.66 3.12 5.93
CA ASP A 194 -12.87 2.29 5.74
C ASP A 194 -12.92 1.18 6.80
N LEU A 195 -13.37 1.57 7.99
CA LEU A 195 -13.48 0.68 9.15
C LEU A 195 -14.38 -0.53 8.92
N ARG A 196 -15.26 -0.51 7.90
CA ARG A 196 -16.08 -1.68 7.51
C ARG A 196 -15.24 -2.79 6.91
N LYS A 197 -14.12 -2.45 6.27
CA LYS A 197 -13.14 -3.40 5.74
C LYS A 197 -12.09 -3.74 6.79
N ILE A 198 -11.55 -2.72 7.48
CA ILE A 198 -10.45 -2.90 8.43
C ILE A 198 -10.85 -3.73 9.66
N LYS A 199 -12.04 -3.52 10.22
CA LYS A 199 -12.49 -4.27 11.41
C LYS A 199 -12.55 -5.79 11.15
N PRO A 200 -13.18 -6.30 10.07
CA PRO A 200 -13.10 -7.71 9.70
C PRO A 200 -11.67 -8.19 9.45
N MET A 201 -10.84 -7.40 8.76
CA MET A 201 -9.45 -7.81 8.48
C MET A 201 -8.62 -8.03 9.76
N PHE A 202 -8.73 -7.14 10.75
CA PHE A 202 -8.04 -7.33 12.05
C PHE A 202 -8.51 -8.63 12.74
N LYS A 203 -9.79 -8.95 12.65
CA LYS A 203 -10.33 -10.19 13.21
C LYS A 203 -9.86 -11.43 12.45
N ASP A 204 -10.04 -11.44 11.13
CA ASP A 204 -9.84 -12.64 10.32
C ASP A 204 -8.34 -12.96 10.14
N VAL A 205 -7.49 -11.93 10.09
CA VAL A 205 -6.03 -12.08 9.91
C VAL A 205 -5.28 -12.10 11.23
N LEU A 206 -5.57 -11.18 12.17
CA LEU A 206 -4.82 -11.08 13.43
C LEU A 206 -5.51 -11.76 14.61
N GLY A 207 -6.80 -12.11 14.49
CA GLY A 207 -7.59 -12.60 15.62
C GLY A 207 -8.00 -11.51 16.61
N ILE A 208 -7.84 -10.23 16.25
CA ILE A 208 -8.08 -9.08 17.12
C ILE A 208 -9.46 -8.51 16.82
N GLU A 209 -10.34 -8.52 17.80
CA GLU A 209 -11.69 -7.97 17.66
C GLU A 209 -11.75 -6.54 18.15
N PHE A 210 -12.15 -5.60 17.28
CA PHE A 210 -12.35 -4.22 17.72
C PHE A 210 -13.50 -4.14 18.74
N PRO A 211 -13.33 -3.35 19.82
CA PRO A 211 -14.42 -3.02 20.73
C PRO A 211 -15.53 -2.24 20.01
N ASP A 212 -16.53 -1.78 20.78
CA ASP A 212 -17.57 -0.93 20.23
C ASP A 212 -16.99 0.43 19.79
N ILE A 213 -17.03 0.70 18.49
CA ILE A 213 -16.40 1.88 17.86
C ILE A 213 -17.35 2.77 17.03
N PRO A 214 -18.65 2.93 17.35
CA PRO A 214 -19.54 3.82 16.59
C PRO A 214 -19.04 5.28 16.63
N TRP A 215 -18.35 5.65 17.70
CA TRP A 215 -17.68 6.95 17.83
C TRP A 215 -16.62 7.17 16.74
N LEU A 216 -15.86 6.13 16.36
CA LEU A 216 -14.80 6.24 15.37
C LEU A 216 -15.38 6.35 13.95
N PHE A 217 -16.45 5.60 13.66
CA PHE A 217 -17.22 5.78 12.41
C PHE A 217 -17.72 7.23 12.26
N GLN A 218 -18.29 7.78 13.33
CA GLN A 218 -18.74 9.18 13.33
C GLN A 218 -17.57 10.16 13.17
N ALA A 219 -16.42 9.85 13.76
CA ALA A 219 -15.22 10.67 13.64
C ALA A 219 -14.67 10.70 12.21
N VAL A 220 -14.63 9.56 11.51
CA VAL A 220 -14.23 9.50 10.09
C VAL A 220 -15.15 10.36 9.22
N LEU A 221 -16.46 10.36 9.46
CA LEU A 221 -17.41 11.22 8.74
C LEU A 221 -17.14 12.70 8.97
N ILE A 222 -16.90 13.11 10.22
CA ILE A 222 -16.57 14.51 10.55
C ILE A 222 -15.21 14.90 9.93
N ARG A 223 -14.22 13.99 9.95
CA ARG A 223 -12.92 14.18 9.31
C ARG A 223 -13.06 14.40 7.80
N HIS A 224 -13.94 13.66 7.11
CA HIS A 224 -14.22 13.89 5.68
C HIS A 224 -14.73 15.32 5.41
N ASP A 225 -15.66 15.80 6.23
CA ASP A 225 -16.18 17.17 6.11
C ASP A 225 -15.10 18.22 6.44
N CYS A 226 -14.26 17.97 7.44
CA CYS A 226 -13.14 18.86 7.78
C CYS A 226 -12.14 19.00 6.63
N VAL A 227 -11.73 17.88 6.03
CA VAL A 227 -10.69 17.84 4.98
C VAL A 227 -11.23 18.31 3.63
N HIS A 228 -12.35 17.76 3.17
CA HIS A 228 -12.81 17.99 1.79
C HIS A 228 -13.78 19.16 1.66
N ARG A 229 -14.34 19.65 2.77
CA ARG A 229 -15.39 20.67 2.77
C ARG A 229 -15.14 21.78 3.77
N ASN A 230 -13.90 21.87 4.28
CA ASN A 230 -13.46 22.90 5.21
C ASN A 230 -14.39 23.03 6.44
N GLY A 231 -14.87 21.89 6.95
CA GLY A 231 -15.77 21.80 8.10
C GLY A 231 -17.24 22.07 7.78
N LEU A 232 -17.66 21.95 6.52
CA LEU A 232 -19.07 21.96 6.11
C LEU A 232 -19.56 20.54 5.82
N ASP A 233 -20.79 20.21 6.20
CA ASP A 233 -21.41 18.94 5.84
C ASP A 233 -21.97 18.92 4.41
N LYS A 234 -22.69 17.85 4.03
CA LYS A 234 -23.28 17.67 2.69
C LYS A 234 -24.30 18.75 2.35
N ASP A 235 -24.92 19.34 3.37
CA ASP A 235 -26.01 20.29 3.24
C ASP A 235 -25.51 21.74 3.39
N GLY A 236 -24.20 21.93 3.55
CA GLY A 236 -23.56 23.23 3.73
C GLY A 236 -23.62 23.75 5.18
N ASN A 237 -24.11 22.95 6.13
CA ASN A 237 -24.11 23.35 7.53
C ASN A 237 -22.71 23.22 8.11
N ARG A 238 -22.35 24.19 8.96
CA ARG A 238 -21.04 24.19 9.59
C ARG A 238 -20.98 23.20 10.74
N ARG A 239 -19.93 22.39 10.75
CA ARG A 239 -19.55 21.54 11.88
C ARG A 239 -18.93 22.43 12.95
N GLU A 240 -19.59 22.53 14.10
CA GLU A 240 -19.04 23.16 15.30
C GLU A 240 -18.24 22.12 16.08
N ILE A 241 -16.91 22.16 15.91
CA ILE A 241 -15.98 21.32 16.66
C ILE A 241 -15.52 22.09 17.89
N THR A 242 -15.74 21.53 19.07
CA THR A 242 -15.37 22.13 20.36
C THR A 242 -14.07 21.56 20.89
N LYS A 243 -13.45 22.25 21.86
CA LYS A 243 -12.27 21.73 22.57
C LYS A 243 -12.58 20.37 23.20
N THR A 244 -13.72 20.27 23.86
CA THR A 244 -14.17 19.04 24.54
C THR A 244 -14.25 17.87 23.56
N GLN A 245 -14.85 18.06 22.38
CA GLN A 245 -14.91 17.00 21.37
C GLN A 245 -13.53 16.53 20.91
N ILE A 246 -12.55 17.43 20.77
CA ILE A 246 -11.17 17.04 20.41
C ILE A 246 -10.52 16.25 21.54
N MET A 247 -10.69 16.69 22.79
CA MET A 247 -10.12 16.02 23.97
C MET A 247 -10.75 14.63 24.18
N ASP A 248 -12.06 14.51 24.00
CA ASP A 248 -12.79 13.24 24.10
C ASP A 248 -12.36 12.30 22.97
N LEU A 249 -12.24 12.80 21.74
CA LEU A 249 -11.76 12.02 20.61
C LEU A 249 -10.32 11.53 20.84
N ALA A 250 -9.43 12.39 21.33
CA ALA A 250 -8.05 12.04 21.64
C ALA A 250 -7.98 10.94 22.71
N ARG A 251 -8.80 11.03 23.76
CA ARG A 251 -8.88 10.01 24.81
C ARG A 251 -9.40 8.69 24.26
N SER A 252 -10.56 8.68 23.58
CA SER A 252 -11.13 7.45 23.01
C SER A 252 -10.19 6.81 21.99
N SER A 253 -9.46 7.61 21.23
CA SER A 253 -8.42 7.13 20.31
C SER A 253 -7.26 6.48 21.04
N ALA A 254 -6.77 7.10 22.12
CA ALA A 254 -5.68 6.56 22.91
C ALA A 254 -6.07 5.24 23.60
N ASP A 255 -7.27 5.17 24.18
CA ASP A 255 -7.77 3.95 24.81
C ASP A 255 -7.91 2.81 23.78
N PHE A 256 -8.49 3.11 22.61
CA PHE A 256 -8.64 2.14 21.53
C PHE A 256 -7.30 1.64 21.00
N VAL A 257 -6.38 2.55 20.64
CA VAL A 257 -5.05 2.18 20.11
C VAL A 257 -4.25 1.41 21.16
N SER A 258 -4.30 1.80 22.43
CA SER A 258 -3.62 1.07 23.51
C SER A 258 -4.14 -0.36 23.67
N GLN A 259 -5.45 -0.58 23.51
CA GLN A 259 -6.01 -1.92 23.58
C GLN A 259 -5.51 -2.79 22.40
N ILE A 260 -5.59 -2.26 21.17
CA ILE A 260 -5.13 -2.98 19.98
C ILE A 260 -3.63 -3.28 20.06
N ASP A 261 -2.83 -2.33 20.54
CA ASP A 261 -1.38 -2.51 20.71
C ASP A 261 -1.05 -3.63 21.70
N GLN A 262 -1.79 -3.71 22.81
CA GLN A 262 -1.62 -4.75 23.79
C GLN A 262 -1.93 -6.14 23.19
N GLU A 263 -3.03 -6.27 22.47
CA GLU A 263 -3.41 -7.53 21.80
C GLU A 263 -2.38 -7.93 20.73
N LEU A 264 -1.87 -6.97 19.95
CA LEU A 264 -0.81 -7.19 18.98
C LEU A 264 0.50 -7.67 19.62
N ARG A 265 0.93 -7.05 20.72
CA ARG A 265 2.13 -7.50 21.45
C ARG A 265 1.96 -8.92 21.98
N CYS A 266 0.78 -9.27 22.47
CA CYS A 266 0.49 -10.63 22.92
C CYS A 266 0.56 -11.64 21.75
N LEU A 267 0.06 -11.28 20.57
CA LEU A 267 0.16 -12.11 19.37
C LEU A 267 1.62 -12.33 18.93
N VAL A 268 2.41 -11.25 18.84
CA VAL A 268 3.80 -11.31 18.34
C VAL A 268 4.74 -12.00 19.33
N TYR A 269 4.64 -11.69 20.63
CA TYR A 269 5.55 -12.25 21.64
C TYR A 269 5.04 -13.56 22.26
N GLY A 270 3.74 -13.84 22.21
CA GLY A 270 3.16 -15.09 22.74
C GLY A 270 3.57 -16.35 21.97
N ASN A 271 3.91 -16.20 20.67
CA ASN A 271 4.36 -17.32 19.82
C ASN A 271 5.87 -17.63 19.94
N THR A 272 6.64 -16.87 20.73
CA THR A 272 8.08 -17.13 20.94
C THR A 272 8.39 -18.14 22.06
N SER A 273 7.36 -18.73 22.66
CA SER A 273 7.45 -19.72 23.74
C SER A 273 6.91 -21.08 23.32
N THR A 274 7.47 -21.69 22.28
CA THR A 274 7.31 -23.13 21.97
C THR A 274 8.55 -23.67 21.31
#